data_AF-A0A976CDG7-F1
#
_entry.id   AF-A0A976CDG7-F1
#
_cell.length_a   1.000
_cell.length_b   1.000
_cell.length_c   1.000
_cell.angle_alpha   90.00
_cell.angle_beta   90.00
_cell.angle_gamma   90.00
#
_symmetry.space_group_name_H-M   'P 1'
#
loop_
_entity.id
_entity.type
_entity.pdbx_description
1 polymer ?
#
loop_
_entity_poly.entity_id
_entity_poly.type
_entity_poly.pdbx_seq_one_letter_code
_entity_poly.pdbx_strand_id
1 'polypeptide(L)' 'MKSLLIHDEHEYKPRISLDAETGIINIEGESYHEYTLEFFEPIFKWLGDYTEVP' A
#
# COMPACT_ATOMS: atom_id res chain seq x y z
N MET A 1 -14.22 -4.65 -4.52
CA MET A 1 -12.73 -4.63 -4.60
C MET A 1 -12.17 -5.29 -3.34
N LYS A 2 -10.97 -5.89 -3.39
CA LYS A 2 -10.35 -6.54 -2.23
C LYS A 2 -9.37 -5.58 -1.53
N SER A 3 -9.39 -5.50 -0.21
CA SER A 3 -8.43 -4.73 0.60
C SER A 3 -7.00 -5.30 0.49
N LEU A 4 -5.99 -4.43 0.56
CA LEU A 4 -4.57 -4.79 0.49
C LEU A 4 -3.88 -4.58 1.84
N LEU A 5 -3.07 -5.56 2.24
CA LEU A 5 -2.22 -5.48 3.42
C LEU A 5 -0.79 -5.84 3.02
N ILE A 6 0.14 -4.95 3.32
CA ILE A 6 1.58 -5.18 3.19
C ILE A 6 2.18 -5.07 4.58
N HIS A 7 2.77 -6.18 5.01
CA HIS A 7 3.46 -6.29 6.28
C HIS A 7 4.84 -6.88 5.98
N ASP A 8 5.88 -6.10 6.23
CA ASP A 8 7.26 -6.55 6.18
C ASP A 8 7.81 -6.49 7.61
N GLU A 9 8.58 -7.50 8.02
CA GLU A 9 9.22 -7.54 9.34
C GLU A 9 10.46 -6.65 9.40
N HIS A 10 10.87 -6.09 8.27
CA HIS A 10 12.01 -5.18 8.18
C HIS A 10 11.65 -3.75 8.59
N GLU A 11 12.38 -3.22 9.58
CA GLU A 11 12.17 -1.88 10.16
C GLU A 11 12.29 -0.71 9.18
N TYR A 12 12.77 -0.92 7.95
CA TYR A 12 13.03 0.14 6.97
C TYR A 12 11.93 0.28 5.88
N LYS A 13 10.91 -0.59 5.93
CA LYS A 13 9.74 -0.54 5.04
C LYS A 13 8.48 -0.26 5.87
N PRO A 14 7.54 0.54 5.35
CA PRO A 14 6.35 0.86 6.10
C PRO A 14 5.36 -0.30 6.03
N ARG A 15 4.54 -0.41 7.06
CA ARG A 15 3.32 -1.22 7.03
C ARG A 15 2.25 -0.44 6.29
N ILE A 16 1.53 -1.12 5.39
CA ILE A 16 0.49 -0.50 4.56
C ILE A 16 -0.79 -1.31 4.63
N SER A 17 -1.91 -0.64 4.88
CA SER A 17 -3.25 -1.21 4.83
C SER A 17 -4.16 -0.29 4.00
N LEU A 18 -4.79 -0.85 2.98
CA LEU A 18 -5.77 -0.16 2.13
C LEU A 18 -7.09 -0.90 2.23
N ASP A 19 -8.11 -0.24 2.80
CA ASP A 19 -9.44 -0.80 2.98
C ASP A 19 -10.41 -0.24 1.93
N ALA A 20 -10.88 -1.11 1.05
CA ALA A 20 -11.81 -0.73 -0.01
C ALA A 20 -13.25 -0.49 0.49
N GLU A 21 -13.63 -1.04 1.65
CA GLU A 21 -14.98 -0.90 2.21
C GLU A 21 -15.13 0.46 2.91
N THR A 22 -14.13 0.84 3.70
CA THR A 22 -14.13 2.11 4.44
C THR A 22 -13.50 3.26 3.67
N GLY A 23 -12.71 2.96 2.62
CA GLY A 23 -11.92 3.94 1.89
C GLY A 23 -10.73 4.49 2.68
N ILE A 24 -10.37 3.86 3.81
CA ILE A 24 -9.26 4.29 4.65
C ILE A 24 -7.95 3.68 4.13
N ILE A 25 -6.93 4.53 4.03
CA ILE A 25 -5.56 4.14 3.71
C ILE A 25 -4.68 4.46 4.92
N ASN A 26 -3.98 3.46 5.43
CA ASN A 26 -3.00 3.60 6.51
C ASN A 26 -1.61 3.21 6.01
N ILE A 27 -0.63 4.10 6.22
CA ILE A 27 0.79 3.87 5.93
C ILE A 27 1.55 4.29 7.18
N GLU A 28 2.28 3.37 7.81
CA GLU A 28 2.92 3.61 9.10
C GLU A 28 4.31 2.96 9.19
N GLY A 29 5.21 3.60 9.94
CA GLY A 29 6.60 3.17 10.11
C GLY A 29 7.58 3.88 9.17
N GLU A 30 8.79 3.35 9.10
CA GLU A 30 9.88 3.93 8.32
C GLU A 30 9.76 3.62 6.82
N SER A 31 10.37 4.46 5.99
CA SER A 31 10.32 4.29 4.53
C SER A 31 11.62 4.76 3.87
N TYR A 32 12.71 4.04 4.13
CA TYR A 32 14.03 4.33 3.57
C TYR A 32 14.66 3.14 2.83
N HIS A 33 13.83 2.21 2.36
CA HIS A 33 14.24 1.13 1.46
C HIS A 33 14.72 1.67 0.11
N GLU A 34 15.73 1.04 -0.50
CA GLU A 34 16.30 1.49 -1.78
C GLU A 34 15.45 1.11 -3.01
N TYR A 35 14.78 -0.06 -2.99
CA TYR A 35 13.91 -0.53 -4.07
C TYR A 35 12.47 -0.02 -3.88
N THR A 36 12.32 1.31 -3.87
CA THR A 36 11.04 1.97 -3.59
C THR A 36 9.97 1.67 -4.63
N LEU A 37 10.34 1.67 -5.92
CA LEU A 37 9.36 1.47 -7.00
C LEU A 37 8.74 0.08 -6.93
N GLU A 38 9.56 -0.95 -6.77
CA GLU A 38 9.13 -2.34 -6.66
C GLU A 38 8.28 -2.57 -5.41
N PHE A 39 8.64 -1.92 -4.29
CA PHE A 39 7.86 -1.99 -3.07
C PHE A 39 6.48 -1.32 -3.21
N PHE A 40 6.41 -0.15 -3.86
CA PHE A 40 5.18 0.62 -3.99
C PHE A 40 4.31 0.22 -5.20
N GLU A 41 4.84 -0.53 -6.17
CA GLU A 41 4.12 -1.03 -7.34
C GLU A 41 2.74 -1.65 -7.02
N PRO A 42 2.60 -2.60 -6.07
CA PRO A 42 1.30 -3.17 -5.74
C PRO A 42 0.31 -2.12 -5.17
N ILE A 43 0.80 -1.09 -4.50
CA ILE A 43 -0.04 0.00 -3.98
C ILE A 43 -0.52 0.88 -5.13
N PHE A 44 0.35 1.26 -6.07
CA PHE A 44 -0.04 2.04 -7.24
C PHE A 44 -1.08 1.30 -8.08
N LYS A 45 -0.89 -0.01 -8.29
CA LYS A 45 -1.88 -0.82 -9.00
C LYS A 45 -3.22 -0.81 -8.26
N TRP A 46 -3.21 -1.05 -6.95
CA TRP A 46 -4.44 -1.08 -6.16
C TRP A 46 -5.18 0.26 -6.20
N LEU A 47 -4.47 1.38 -6.08
CA LEU A 47 -5.05 2.72 -6.17
C LEU A 47 -5.62 3.02 -7.55
N GLY A 48 -4.94 2.57 -8.61
CA GLY A 48 -5.45 2.65 -9.98
C GLY A 48 -6.80 1.94 -10.09
N ASP A 49 -6.84 0.67 -9.70
CA ASP A 49 -8.08 -0.11 -9.71
C ASP A 49 -9.18 0.55 -8.82
N TYR A 50 -8.82 1.08 -7.63
CA TYR A 50 -9.76 1.67 -6.66
C TYR A 50 -10.37 3.00 -7.12
N THR A 51 -9.59 3.80 -7.83
CA THR A 51 -9.99 5.14 -8.28
C THR A 51 -10.55 5.17 -9.68
N GLU A 52 -10.51 4.04 -10.41
CA GLU A 52 -11.30 3.86 -11.61
C GLU A 52 -12.80 3.96 -11.25
N VAL A 53 -13.35 5.13 -11.53
CA VAL A 53 -14.79 5.42 -11.48
C VAL A 53 -15.45 4.66 -12.64
N PRO A 54 -16.57 3.95 -12.44
CA PRO A 54 -17.37 3.46 -13.56
C PRO A 54 -17.95 4.59 -14.42
#